data_AF-A0A0F9FFZ4-F1
#
_entry.id   AF-A0A0F9FFZ4-F1
#
_cell.length_a   1.000
_cell.length_b   1.000
_cell.length_c   1.000
_cell.angle_alpha   90.00
_cell.angle_beta   90.00
_cell.angle_gamma   90.00
#
_symmetry.space_group_name_H-M   'P 1'
#
loop_
_entity.id
_entity.type
_entity.pdbx_description
1 polymer ?
#
loop_
_entity_poly.entity_id
_entity_poly.type
_entity_poly.pdbx_seq_one_letter_code
_entity_poly.pdbx_strand_id
1 'polypeptide(L)'
;MLSFTTSLTNALTKTATQSYWLLRLYYNDESNYTGISDRTRTINGVIYYGLATWGSHNQTLNIDQFRTSNGTMQVGLSNAPNKIDGLRFSDLLATNNYANRKWELFQCDENADFSTDNMVAGGIISSDFKHTPNSTEIYLNDYWAKYNIELPLHRATKEDYPYISEKNLNEPIPIWAGDFDTLANVPAGDFERHFVKGRVPALIVDNAV
;
A
#
# COMPACT_ATOMS: atom_id res chain seq x y z
N MET A 1 4.37 9.29 -9.01
CA MET A 1 5.08 8.77 -10.20
C MET A 1 6.32 8.04 -9.68
N LEU A 2 6.52 6.77 -10.05
CA LEU A 2 7.74 6.03 -9.71
C LEU A 2 8.95 6.76 -10.34
N SER A 3 9.98 7.01 -9.55
CA SER A 3 11.20 7.70 -10.00
C SER A 3 12.36 6.73 -9.95
N PHE A 4 12.69 6.14 -11.09
CA PHE A 4 13.83 5.25 -11.21
C PHE A 4 15.14 6.03 -11.41
N THR A 5 16.26 5.37 -11.14
CA THR A 5 17.57 5.91 -11.48
C THR A 5 17.68 6.18 -12.98
N THR A 6 18.53 7.13 -13.37
CA THR A 6 18.82 7.43 -14.79
C THR A 6 19.33 6.19 -15.52
N SER A 7 20.15 5.37 -14.85
CA SER A 7 20.68 4.11 -15.41
C SER A 7 19.56 3.13 -15.77
N LEU A 8 18.66 2.85 -14.82
CA LEU A 8 17.52 1.95 -15.06
C LEU A 8 16.55 2.53 -16.09
N THR A 9 16.25 3.83 -16.03
CA THR A 9 15.38 4.50 -17.01
C THR A 9 15.93 4.37 -18.43
N ASN A 10 17.25 4.54 -18.60
CA ASN A 10 17.91 4.38 -19.89
C ASN A 10 17.93 2.92 -20.36
N ALA A 11 17.98 1.95 -19.45
CA ALA A 11 17.94 0.53 -19.80
C ALA A 11 16.53 0.09 -20.24
N LEU A 12 15.49 0.56 -19.56
CA LEU A 12 14.09 0.24 -19.87
C LEU A 12 13.59 0.90 -21.16
N THR A 13 14.24 1.97 -21.64
CA THR A 13 13.89 2.64 -22.90
C THR A 13 14.57 2.03 -24.13
N LYS A 14 15.50 1.08 -23.95
CA LYS A 14 16.15 0.36 -25.07
C LYS A 14 15.19 -0.64 -25.71
N THR A 15 15.37 -0.89 -27.00
CA THR A 15 14.58 -1.88 -27.77
C THR A 15 14.79 -3.32 -27.30
N ALA A 16 15.93 -3.62 -26.64
CA ALA A 16 16.23 -4.92 -26.07
C ALA A 16 16.48 -4.77 -24.56
N THR A 17 15.41 -4.93 -23.79
CA THR A 17 15.41 -4.86 -22.32
C THR A 17 15.46 -6.27 -21.74
N GLN A 18 16.29 -6.47 -20.72
CA GLN A 18 16.36 -7.72 -19.95
C GLN A 18 16.01 -7.40 -18.50
N SER A 19 14.75 -7.08 -18.29
CA SER A 19 14.24 -6.70 -16.99
C SER A 19 13.96 -7.90 -16.12
N TYR A 20 14.26 -7.78 -14.83
CA TYR A 20 13.98 -8.80 -13.82
C TYR A 20 13.58 -8.17 -12.50
N TRP A 21 12.99 -8.99 -11.64
CA TRP A 21 12.51 -8.59 -10.32
C TRP A 21 13.43 -9.14 -9.23
N LEU A 22 13.66 -8.33 -8.20
CA LEU A 22 14.32 -8.74 -6.97
C LEU A 22 13.41 -8.45 -5.80
N LEU A 23 13.30 -9.40 -4.87
CA LEU A 23 12.52 -9.29 -3.66
C LEU A 23 13.43 -9.50 -2.46
N ARG A 24 13.33 -8.62 -1.47
CA ARG A 24 13.95 -8.82 -0.16
C ARG A 24 12.88 -9.16 0.85
N LEU A 25 13.03 -10.30 1.52
CA LEU A 25 12.18 -10.73 2.62
C LEU A 25 12.94 -10.56 3.92
N TYR A 26 12.60 -9.55 4.71
CA TYR A 26 13.21 -9.32 6.01
C TYR A 26 12.64 -10.29 7.05
N TYR A 27 13.44 -10.63 8.05
CA TYR A 27 13.05 -11.56 9.11
C TYR A 27 13.56 -11.15 10.48
N ASN A 28 12.99 -11.73 11.55
CA ASN A 28 13.35 -11.52 12.95
C ASN A 28 13.24 -10.06 13.41
N ASP A 29 14.35 -9.34 13.51
CA ASP A 29 14.47 -7.93 13.89
C ASP A 29 14.57 -6.99 12.68
N GLU A 30 14.49 -7.54 11.47
CA GLU A 30 14.65 -6.84 10.18
C GLU A 30 16.08 -6.31 9.92
N SER A 31 17.09 -6.78 10.67
CA SER A 31 18.50 -6.50 10.39
C SER A 31 19.03 -7.31 9.20
N ASN A 32 18.40 -8.44 8.91
CA ASN A 32 18.79 -9.35 7.82
C ASN A 32 17.60 -9.63 6.88
N TYR A 33 17.92 -10.07 5.66
CA TYR A 33 16.94 -10.42 4.65
C TYR A 33 17.35 -11.63 3.82
N THR A 34 16.36 -12.33 3.28
CA THR A 34 16.55 -13.34 2.23
C THR A 34 16.29 -12.70 0.88
N GLY A 35 17.28 -12.72 0.00
CA GLY A 35 17.16 -12.21 -1.37
C GLY A 35 16.51 -13.25 -2.29
N ILE A 36 15.46 -12.87 -2.99
CA ILE A 36 14.67 -13.74 -3.86
C ILE A 36 14.59 -13.12 -5.26
N SER A 37 14.65 -13.95 -6.29
CA SER A 37 14.51 -13.55 -7.69
C SER A 37 13.93 -14.69 -8.55
N ASP A 38 13.66 -14.43 -9.82
CA ASP A 38 13.26 -15.44 -10.82
C ASP A 38 14.40 -16.40 -11.19
N ARG A 39 15.64 -15.91 -11.19
CA ARG A 39 16.87 -16.67 -11.41
C ARG A 39 17.90 -16.31 -10.37
N THR A 40 18.80 -17.24 -10.07
CA THR A 40 19.86 -16.98 -9.09
C THR A 40 20.81 -15.93 -9.65
N ARG A 41 20.98 -14.83 -8.93
CA ARG A 41 21.83 -13.70 -9.31
C ARG A 41 22.67 -13.26 -8.13
N THR A 42 23.91 -12.85 -8.40
CA THR A 42 24.78 -12.23 -7.39
C THR A 42 24.94 -10.76 -7.73
N ILE A 43 24.49 -9.88 -6.86
CA ILE A 43 24.49 -8.43 -7.06
C ILE A 43 25.18 -7.81 -5.87
N ASN A 44 26.26 -7.06 -6.11
CA ASN A 44 27.07 -6.43 -5.06
C ASN A 44 27.50 -7.40 -3.95
N GLY A 45 27.84 -8.64 -4.32
CA GLY A 45 28.24 -9.70 -3.38
C GLY A 45 27.10 -10.39 -2.63
N VAL A 46 25.85 -9.98 -2.84
CA VAL A 46 24.66 -10.58 -2.24
C VAL A 46 23.99 -11.52 -3.23
N ILE A 47 23.62 -12.71 -2.78
CA ILE A 47 22.91 -13.70 -3.60
C ILE A 47 21.40 -13.48 -3.47
N TYR A 48 20.73 -13.39 -4.62
CA TYR A 48 19.29 -13.46 -4.75
C TYR A 48 18.94 -14.82 -5.36
N TYR A 49 18.22 -15.65 -4.63
CA TYR A 49 17.95 -17.04 -5.04
C TYR A 49 16.83 -17.11 -6.07
N GLY A 50 17.06 -17.84 -7.16
CA GLY A 50 16.11 -18.06 -8.25
C GLY A 50 14.98 -19.02 -7.88
N LEU A 51 13.98 -18.53 -7.17
CA LEU A 51 12.89 -19.33 -6.59
C LEU A 51 11.51 -18.76 -6.87
N ALA A 52 11.43 -17.49 -7.29
CA ALA A 52 10.19 -16.78 -7.40
C ALA A 52 9.43 -17.15 -8.68
N THR A 53 8.14 -17.38 -8.50
CA THR A 53 7.11 -17.23 -9.51
C THR A 53 6.27 -16.03 -9.11
N TRP A 54 6.30 -14.98 -9.93
CA TRP A 54 5.68 -13.70 -9.63
C TRP A 54 4.18 -13.72 -9.92
N GLY A 55 3.36 -13.31 -8.95
CA GLY A 55 1.97 -12.93 -9.19
C GLY A 55 1.84 -11.47 -9.60
N SER A 56 0.60 -11.00 -9.74
CA SER A 56 0.31 -9.60 -10.03
C SER A 56 0.34 -8.76 -8.75
N HIS A 57 0.93 -7.57 -8.82
CA HIS A 57 0.76 -6.53 -7.81
C HIS A 57 -0.39 -5.61 -8.25
N ASN A 58 -1.47 -5.58 -7.47
CA ASN A 58 -2.67 -4.83 -7.81
C ASN A 58 -2.89 -3.71 -6.81
N GLN A 59 -2.93 -2.46 -7.31
CA GLN A 59 -3.30 -1.28 -6.55
C GLN A 59 -4.28 -0.45 -7.41
N THR A 60 -5.37 0.00 -6.81
CA THR A 60 -6.37 0.83 -7.50
C THR A 60 -6.39 2.22 -6.88
N LEU A 61 -6.29 3.25 -7.71
CA LEU A 61 -6.49 4.64 -7.32
C LEU A 61 -7.81 5.14 -7.93
N ASN A 62 -8.75 5.51 -7.08
CA ASN A 62 -9.92 6.27 -7.46
C ASN A 62 -9.61 7.77 -7.26
N ILE A 63 -9.40 8.46 -8.39
CA ILE A 63 -9.04 9.89 -8.41
C ILE A 63 -10.21 10.76 -7.96
N ASP A 64 -11.44 10.42 -8.36
CA ASP A 64 -12.64 11.21 -8.05
C ASP A 64 -12.96 11.22 -6.55
N GLN A 65 -12.61 10.13 -5.86
CA GLN A 65 -12.83 9.98 -4.42
C GLN A 65 -11.56 10.16 -3.59
N PHE A 66 -10.40 10.41 -4.22
CA PHE A 66 -9.09 10.43 -3.57
C PHE A 66 -8.83 9.20 -2.69
N ARG A 67 -9.29 8.03 -3.14
CA ARG A 67 -9.15 6.76 -2.40
C ARG A 67 -8.18 5.85 -3.13
N THR A 68 -7.24 5.27 -2.40
CA THR A 68 -6.39 4.18 -2.89
C THR A 68 -6.78 2.89 -2.17
N SER A 69 -6.79 1.76 -2.88
CA SER A 69 -6.81 0.44 -2.26
C SER A 69 -5.42 0.11 -1.72
N ASN A 70 -5.35 -0.77 -0.71
CA ASN A 70 -4.07 -1.38 -0.33
C ASN A 70 -3.58 -2.26 -1.47
N GLY A 71 -2.31 -2.10 -1.83
CA GLY A 71 -1.60 -3.00 -2.73
C GLY A 71 -1.44 -4.38 -2.09
N THR A 72 -1.69 -5.41 -2.89
CA THR A 72 -1.41 -6.80 -2.51
C THR A 72 -0.73 -7.52 -3.66
N MET A 73 0.17 -8.44 -3.33
CA MET A 73 0.87 -9.29 -4.28
C MET A 73 1.02 -10.69 -3.69
N GLN A 74 0.74 -11.71 -4.50
CA GLN A 74 1.06 -13.09 -4.17
C GLN A 74 2.37 -13.47 -4.85
N VAL A 75 3.28 -14.12 -4.12
CA VAL A 75 4.51 -14.67 -4.68
C VAL A 75 4.59 -16.15 -4.35
N GLY A 76 4.76 -16.97 -5.39
CA GLY A 76 5.05 -18.39 -5.25
C GLY A 76 6.56 -18.59 -5.17
N LEU A 77 7.02 -19.43 -4.24
CA LEU A 77 8.41 -19.76 -4.02
C LEU A 77 8.60 -21.27 -4.18
N SER A 78 9.59 -21.68 -4.97
CA SER A 78 9.96 -23.09 -5.07
C SER A 78 10.49 -23.60 -3.72
N ASN A 79 9.95 -24.73 -3.24
CA ASN A 79 10.38 -25.37 -1.99
C ASN A 79 11.26 -26.60 -2.21
N ALA A 80 11.94 -26.67 -3.37
CA ALA A 80 12.84 -27.78 -3.67
C ALA A 80 14.08 -27.80 -2.72
N PRO A 81 14.64 -28.99 -2.43
CA PRO A 81 15.85 -29.10 -1.60
C PRO A 81 17.06 -28.42 -2.25
N ASN A 82 18.00 -27.96 -1.42
CA ASN A 82 19.27 -27.34 -1.82
C ASN A 82 19.12 -26.10 -2.70
N LYS A 83 18.08 -25.31 -2.45
CA LYS A 83 17.78 -24.11 -3.23
C LYS A 83 18.27 -22.83 -2.58
N ILE A 84 18.43 -22.82 -1.26
CA ILE A 84 18.99 -21.70 -0.50
C ILE A 84 20.04 -22.25 0.45
N ASP A 85 21.32 -22.08 0.13
CA ASP A 85 22.44 -22.51 0.98
C ASP A 85 22.35 -23.97 1.47
N GLY A 86 21.89 -24.87 0.61
CA GLY A 86 21.70 -26.29 0.96
C GLY A 86 20.39 -26.59 1.70
N LEU A 87 19.52 -25.61 1.90
CA LEU A 87 18.22 -25.73 2.57
C LEU A 87 17.06 -25.52 1.59
N ARG A 88 15.85 -25.81 2.08
CA ARG A 88 14.56 -25.43 1.46
C ARG A 88 14.09 -24.09 2.02
N PHE A 89 13.20 -23.42 1.31
CA PHE A 89 12.58 -22.20 1.84
C PHE A 89 11.72 -22.49 3.08
N SER A 90 11.05 -23.65 3.16
CA SER A 90 10.31 -24.06 4.36
C SER A 90 11.18 -24.21 5.60
N ASP A 91 12.45 -24.61 5.44
CA ASP A 91 13.39 -24.75 6.56
C ASP A 91 13.75 -23.36 7.11
N LEU A 92 13.85 -22.37 6.22
CA LEU A 92 14.02 -20.97 6.60
C LEU A 92 12.77 -20.41 7.26
N LEU A 93 11.55 -20.71 6.76
CA LEU A 93 10.32 -20.28 7.42
C LEU A 93 10.18 -20.80 8.86
N ALA A 94 10.68 -22.01 9.13
CA ALA A 94 10.66 -22.58 10.47
C ALA A 94 11.71 -21.95 11.41
N THR A 95 12.82 -21.47 10.86
CA THR A 95 13.96 -20.93 11.62
C THR A 95 13.87 -19.42 11.80
N ASN A 96 13.50 -18.71 10.73
CA ASN A 96 13.44 -17.26 10.64
C ASN A 96 11.99 -16.81 10.70
N ASN A 97 11.68 -15.85 11.56
CA ASN A 97 10.34 -15.30 11.63
C ASN A 97 10.13 -14.23 10.55
N TYR A 98 9.43 -14.57 9.48
CA TYR A 98 9.04 -13.65 8.40
C TYR A 98 7.65 -13.02 8.62
N ALA A 99 6.83 -13.55 9.53
CA ALA A 99 5.47 -13.06 9.72
C ALA A 99 5.48 -11.62 10.24
N ASN A 100 4.68 -10.76 9.63
CA ASN A 100 4.58 -9.34 9.98
C ASN A 100 5.94 -8.62 9.91
N ARG A 101 6.78 -9.00 8.95
CA ARG A 101 8.07 -8.36 8.67
C ARG A 101 8.06 -7.63 7.35
N LYS A 102 9.02 -6.72 7.19
CA LYS A 102 9.17 -5.91 5.99
C LYS A 102 9.48 -6.75 4.74
N TRP A 103 8.96 -6.33 3.59
CA TRP A 103 9.44 -6.75 2.28
C TRP A 103 9.68 -5.55 1.37
N GLU A 104 10.57 -5.72 0.39
CA GLU A 104 10.91 -4.70 -0.61
C GLU A 104 11.05 -5.35 -2.00
N LEU A 105 10.40 -4.80 -3.02
CA LEU A 105 10.44 -5.25 -4.40
C LEU A 105 11.13 -4.21 -5.28
N PHE A 106 12.07 -4.66 -6.08
CA PHE A 106 12.88 -3.83 -6.97
C PHE A 106 12.70 -4.28 -8.42
N GLN A 107 12.58 -3.30 -9.32
CA GLN A 107 12.69 -3.52 -10.75
C GLN A 107 14.15 -3.32 -11.15
N CYS A 108 14.72 -4.26 -11.91
CA CYS A 108 16.10 -4.21 -12.34
C CYS A 108 16.23 -4.57 -13.82
N ASP A 109 17.38 -4.27 -14.42
CA ASP A 109 17.74 -4.67 -15.78
C ASP A 109 19.20 -5.16 -15.78
N GLU A 110 19.55 -6.12 -16.63
CA GLU A 110 20.91 -6.66 -16.70
C GLU A 110 21.94 -5.62 -17.18
N ASN A 111 21.48 -4.55 -17.85
CA ASN A 111 22.32 -3.47 -18.37
C ASN A 111 22.28 -2.20 -17.51
N ALA A 112 21.76 -2.27 -16.28
CA ALA A 112 21.66 -1.15 -15.36
C ALA A 112 22.28 -1.50 -14.00
N ASP A 113 22.81 -0.49 -13.33
CA ASP A 113 23.33 -0.65 -11.98
C ASP A 113 22.17 -0.85 -11.00
N PHE A 114 22.35 -1.80 -10.08
CA PHE A 114 21.43 -1.97 -8.97
C PHE A 114 21.54 -0.78 -8.01
N SER A 115 20.41 -0.11 -7.75
CA SER A 115 20.24 0.88 -6.69
C SER A 115 19.01 0.56 -5.86
N THR A 116 19.04 0.90 -4.57
CA THR A 116 17.84 0.86 -3.71
C THR A 116 16.76 1.84 -4.14
N ASP A 117 17.11 2.86 -4.93
CA ASP A 117 16.15 3.80 -5.50
C ASP A 117 15.28 3.15 -6.60
N ASN A 118 15.64 1.96 -7.09
CA ASN A 118 14.87 1.21 -8.06
C ASN A 118 13.68 0.44 -7.43
N MET A 119 13.34 0.75 -6.18
CA MET A 119 12.23 0.12 -5.47
C MET A 119 10.89 0.49 -6.10
N VAL A 120 10.05 -0.52 -6.36
CA VAL A 120 8.70 -0.35 -6.92
C VAL A 120 7.65 -0.39 -5.83
N ALA A 121 7.81 -1.30 -4.87
CA ALA A 121 6.85 -1.48 -3.79
C ALA A 121 7.54 -2.03 -2.54
N GLY A 122 6.89 -1.85 -1.40
CA GLY A 122 7.34 -2.42 -0.14
C GLY A 122 6.21 -2.40 0.88
N GLY A 123 6.33 -3.24 1.91
CA GLY A 123 5.28 -3.38 2.89
C GLY A 123 5.54 -4.50 3.88
N ILE A 124 4.49 -5.23 4.24
CA ILE A 124 4.52 -6.26 5.28
C ILE A 124 4.12 -7.62 4.73
N ILE A 125 4.88 -8.63 5.12
CA ILE A 125 4.64 -10.03 4.79
C ILE A 125 3.49 -10.53 5.66
N SER A 126 2.45 -11.06 5.03
CA SER A 126 1.32 -11.69 5.72
C SER A 126 1.81 -12.85 6.59
N SER A 127 1.18 -13.03 7.74
CA SER A 127 1.43 -14.21 8.59
C SER A 127 0.81 -15.50 8.03
N ASP A 128 -0.09 -15.38 7.04
CA ASP A 128 -0.73 -16.53 6.42
C ASP A 128 0.12 -17.06 5.26
N PHE A 129 0.93 -18.08 5.57
CA PHE A 129 1.78 -18.77 4.61
C PHE A 129 1.14 -20.09 4.20
N LYS A 130 0.96 -20.30 2.90
CA LYS A 130 0.54 -21.61 2.38
C LYS A 130 1.77 -22.34 1.90
N HIS A 131 2.05 -23.53 2.42
CA HIS A 131 3.18 -24.32 1.95
C HIS A 131 2.77 -25.75 1.66
N THR A 132 3.37 -26.29 0.62
CA THR A 132 3.33 -27.67 0.19
C THR A 132 4.76 -28.21 0.14
N PRO A 133 4.96 -29.52 -0.04
CA PRO A 133 6.31 -30.07 -0.19
C PRO A 133 7.11 -29.44 -1.34
N ASN A 134 6.44 -28.87 -2.35
CA ASN A 134 7.08 -28.39 -3.58
C ASN A 134 7.06 -26.86 -3.73
N SER A 135 6.15 -26.17 -3.04
CA SER A 135 5.98 -24.71 -3.16
C SER A 135 5.58 -24.08 -1.84
N THR A 136 5.96 -22.82 -1.67
CA THR A 136 5.45 -21.94 -0.62
C THR A 136 4.87 -20.71 -1.27
N GLU A 137 3.64 -20.36 -0.94
CA GLU A 137 3.01 -19.10 -1.33
C GLU A 137 3.02 -18.13 -0.16
N ILE A 138 3.48 -16.92 -0.46
CA ILE A 138 3.48 -15.80 0.49
C ILE A 138 2.61 -14.67 -0.05
N TYR A 139 1.92 -13.98 0.85
CA TYR A 139 1.15 -12.79 0.53
C TYR A 139 1.88 -11.56 1.05
N LEU A 140 2.09 -10.59 0.17
CA LEU A 140 2.80 -9.35 0.39
C LEU A 140 1.79 -8.22 0.37
N ASN A 141 1.63 -7.53 1.50
CA ASN A 141 0.69 -6.42 1.65
C ASN A 141 1.45 -5.10 1.76
N ASP A 142 0.84 -4.00 1.36
CA ASP A 142 1.38 -2.66 1.60
C ASP A 142 1.52 -2.35 3.10
N TYR A 143 2.41 -1.42 3.43
CA TYR A 143 2.71 -1.03 4.81
C TYR A 143 1.48 -0.50 5.58
N TRP A 144 0.50 0.08 4.88
CA TRP A 144 -0.76 0.55 5.45
C TRP A 144 -1.58 -0.57 6.11
N ALA A 145 -1.38 -1.83 5.73
CA ALA A 145 -2.02 -2.97 6.39
C ALA A 145 -1.62 -3.13 7.87
N LYS A 146 -0.52 -2.51 8.33
CA LYS A 146 -0.14 -2.51 9.76
C LYS A 146 -1.06 -1.66 10.62
N TYR A 147 -1.60 -0.60 10.03
CA TYR A 147 -2.30 0.44 10.75
C TYR A 147 -3.79 0.22 10.55
N ASN A 148 -4.46 -0.22 11.62
CA ASN A 148 -5.88 0.06 11.75
C ASN A 148 -6.01 1.56 11.95
N ILE A 149 -6.16 2.30 10.85
CA ILE A 149 -6.51 3.71 10.93
C ILE A 149 -7.97 3.73 11.38
N GLU A 150 -8.19 4.06 12.65
CA GLU A 150 -9.52 4.46 13.09
C GLU A 150 -9.95 5.62 12.21
N LEU A 151 -10.97 5.41 11.39
CA LEU A 151 -11.59 6.50 10.66
C LEU A 151 -12.06 7.51 11.71
N PRO A 152 -11.67 8.79 11.64
CA PRO A 152 -12.19 9.78 12.55
C PRO A 152 -13.70 9.86 12.35
N LEU A 153 -14.44 9.24 13.26
CA LEU A 153 -15.89 9.28 13.32
C LEU A 153 -16.27 10.53 14.12
N HIS A 154 -16.27 11.69 13.47
CA HIS A 154 -16.90 12.86 14.07
C HIS A 154 -18.41 12.71 13.94
N ARG A 155 -19.03 12.02 14.90
CA ARG A 155 -20.49 11.93 14.99
C ARG A 155 -21.01 13.24 15.56
N ALA A 156 -21.77 13.98 14.78
CA ALA A 156 -22.44 15.16 15.29
C ALA A 156 -23.58 14.74 16.24
N THR A 157 -23.55 15.27 17.47
CA THR A 157 -24.58 15.03 18.49
C THR A 157 -25.44 16.27 18.67
N LYS A 158 -26.65 16.14 19.26
CA LYS A 158 -27.49 17.29 19.63
C LYS A 158 -26.88 18.15 20.73
N GLU A 159 -25.91 17.62 21.48
CA GLU A 159 -25.20 18.35 22.53
C GLU A 159 -24.21 19.34 21.92
N ASP A 160 -23.48 18.92 20.87
CA ASP A 160 -22.51 19.75 20.15
C ASP A 160 -23.17 20.67 19.10
N TYR A 161 -24.30 20.23 18.51
CA TYR A 161 -25.04 20.95 17.46
C TYR A 161 -26.57 20.93 17.72
N PRO A 162 -27.11 21.90 18.47
CA PRO A 162 -28.53 21.90 18.86
C PRO A 162 -29.53 21.92 17.70
N TYR A 163 -29.11 22.40 16.52
CA TYR A 163 -29.95 22.57 15.34
C TYR A 163 -29.68 21.54 14.23
N ILE A 164 -28.99 20.44 14.53
CA ILE A 164 -28.77 19.39 13.54
C ILE A 164 -30.08 18.70 13.16
N SER A 165 -30.28 18.47 11.86
CA SER A 165 -31.44 17.71 11.37
C SER A 165 -31.34 16.24 11.80
N GLU A 166 -32.48 15.58 12.03
CA GLU A 166 -32.51 14.16 12.44
C GLU A 166 -31.84 13.23 11.42
N LYS A 167 -31.83 13.63 10.14
CA LYS A 167 -31.19 12.90 9.04
C LYS A 167 -29.66 12.94 9.08
N ASN A 168 -29.07 13.88 9.81
CA ASN A 168 -27.61 14.04 9.93
C ASN A 168 -27.09 13.60 11.31
N LEU A 169 -27.97 13.16 12.20
CA LEU A 169 -27.60 12.68 13.52
C LEU A 169 -26.88 11.32 13.41
N ASN A 170 -25.71 11.18 14.03
CA ASN A 170 -24.87 9.97 14.03
C ASN A 170 -24.21 9.57 12.70
N GLU A 171 -24.33 10.38 11.64
CA GLU A 171 -23.65 10.13 10.37
C GLU A 171 -22.12 10.33 10.47
N PRO A 172 -21.30 9.52 9.76
CA PRO A 172 -19.84 9.48 9.91
C PRO A 172 -19.12 10.67 9.26
N ILE A 173 -19.75 11.32 8.28
CA ILE A 173 -19.32 12.59 7.70
C ILE A 173 -20.56 13.47 7.72
N PRO A 174 -20.61 14.56 8.51
CA PRO A 174 -21.73 15.47 8.46
C PRO A 174 -21.78 16.10 7.06
N ILE A 175 -22.66 15.60 6.20
CA ILE A 175 -23.09 16.37 5.03
C ILE A 175 -23.95 17.47 5.64
N TRP A 176 -23.44 18.70 5.66
CA TRP A 176 -24.22 19.85 6.09
C TRP A 176 -25.35 20.06 5.08
N ALA A 177 -26.44 19.32 5.25
CA ALA A 177 -27.74 19.62 4.65
C ALA A 177 -28.32 20.79 5.43
N GLY A 178 -27.87 21.99 5.07
CA GLY A 178 -28.55 23.23 5.40
C GLY A 178 -29.31 23.68 4.17
N ASP A 179 -30.61 23.85 4.30
CA ASP A 179 -31.27 24.81 3.44
C ASP A 179 -30.62 26.18 3.72
N PHE A 180 -30.26 26.92 2.67
CA PHE A 180 -29.91 28.32 2.83
C PHE A 180 -31.14 29.16 3.19
N ASP A 181 -32.31 28.53 3.29
CA ASP A 181 -33.53 29.17 3.69
C ASP A 181 -33.54 29.55 5.17
N THR A 182 -33.98 30.79 5.35
CA THR A 182 -34.03 31.55 6.58
C THR A 182 -34.99 30.91 7.58
N LEU A 183 -34.49 30.08 8.49
CA LEU A 183 -35.26 29.73 9.68
C LEU A 183 -35.58 31.00 10.48
N ALA A 184 -36.87 31.25 10.68
CA ALA A 184 -37.43 32.47 11.30
C ALA A 184 -36.95 32.77 12.73
N ASN A 185 -36.22 31.84 13.37
CA ASN A 185 -35.79 31.94 14.76
C ASN A 185 -34.29 32.14 14.96
N VAL A 186 -33.50 32.44 13.91
CA VAL A 186 -32.08 32.78 14.10
C VAL A 186 -31.97 34.25 14.54
N PRO A 187 -31.24 34.58 15.63
CA PRO A 187 -31.05 35.97 16.08
C PRO A 187 -30.57 36.89 14.95
N ALA A 188 -31.06 38.12 14.95
CA ALA A 188 -30.89 39.10 13.87
C ALA A 188 -29.50 39.75 13.90
N GLY A 189 -28.53 39.06 13.31
CA GLY A 189 -27.24 39.62 12.92
C GLY A 189 -26.83 39.04 11.57
N ASP A 190 -26.82 39.86 10.51
CA ASP A 190 -26.55 39.41 9.13
C ASP A 190 -25.19 38.72 8.99
N PHE A 191 -24.20 39.11 9.78
CA PHE A 191 -22.84 38.54 9.70
C PHE A 191 -22.71 37.20 10.42
N GLU A 192 -23.46 36.98 11.51
CA GLU A 192 -23.37 35.78 12.36
C GLU A 192 -24.16 34.61 11.77
N ARG A 193 -25.17 34.89 10.93
CA ARG A 193 -25.93 33.89 10.16
C ARG A 193 -25.09 33.18 9.09
N HIS A 194 -24.01 33.80 8.62
CA HIS A 194 -23.15 33.28 7.56
C HIS A 194 -21.79 32.78 8.04
N PHE A 195 -21.48 32.82 9.33
CA PHE A 195 -20.20 32.35 9.86
C PHE A 195 -20.34 31.69 11.22
N VAL A 196 -20.75 30.42 11.22
CA VAL A 196 -20.62 29.53 12.38
C VAL A 196 -19.27 28.81 12.28
N LYS A 197 -18.57 28.65 13.41
CA LYS A 197 -17.22 28.05 13.49
C LYS A 197 -17.25 26.61 12.94
N GLY A 198 -16.55 26.35 11.82
CA GLY A 198 -16.49 25.03 11.17
C GLY A 198 -16.79 24.97 9.66
N ARG A 199 -16.92 26.09 8.95
CA ARG A 199 -17.08 26.09 7.48
C ARG A 199 -15.77 25.72 6.77
N VAL A 200 -15.72 24.54 6.15
CA VAL A 200 -14.74 24.13 5.11
C VAL A 200 -15.54 23.86 3.81
N PRO A 201 -14.94 23.99 2.61
CA PRO A 201 -15.65 24.28 1.38
C PRO A 201 -16.39 23.05 0.83
N ALA A 202 -17.65 23.25 0.45
CA ALA A 202 -18.32 22.35 -0.48
C ALA A 202 -17.74 22.57 -1.89
N LEU A 203 -17.24 21.52 -2.53
CA LEU A 203 -16.96 21.51 -3.96
C LEU A 203 -18.31 21.62 -4.70
N ILE A 204 -18.54 22.76 -5.34
CA ILE A 204 -19.64 22.92 -6.30
C ILE A 204 -19.18 22.24 -7.59
N VAL A 205 -19.85 21.15 -7.97
CA VAL A 205 -19.71 20.56 -9.30
C VAL A 205 -20.93 21.01 -10.10
N ASP A 206 -20.67 21.78 -11.15
CA ASP A 206 -21.68 22.28 -12.07
C ASP A 206 -22.35 21.11 -12.79
N ASN A 207 -23.67 21.05 -12.76
CA ASN A 207 -24.46 20.21 -13.66
C ASN A 207 -25.57 21.09 -14.21
N ALA A 208 -25.25 21.73 -15.33
CA ALA A 208 -26.23 22.30 -16.24
C ALA A 208 -27.23 21.23 -16.70
N VAL A 209 -28.52 21.47 -16.46
CA VAL A 209 -29.61 21.26 -17.42
C VAL A 209 -30.62 22.40 -17.24
#